data_AF-B8ITH6-F1
#
_entry.id   AF-B8ITH6-F1
#
_cell.length_a   1.000
_cell.length_b   1.000
_cell.length_c   1.000
_cell.angle_alpha   90.00
_cell.angle_beta   90.00
_cell.angle_gamma   90.00
#
_symmetry.space_group_name_H-M   'P 1'
#
loop_
_entity.id
_entity.type
_entity.pdbx_description
1 polymer ?
#
loop_
_entity_poly.entity_id
_entity_poly.type
_entity_poly.pdbx_seq_one_letter_code
_entity_poly.pdbx_strand_id
1 'polypeptide(L)'
;MAGGVEEVPEALDWQGRSLRCQDCPHEDLQAQGRCDLGRACMLDRRGKRIDRFFSRNPDLAAAYLEHPYFEVRTLAAKHASVILLGRLRDDLESEVRVMVALRLPLARARAMRSDLDRRVCMAVAQRLSGGGLVPLLGDPDYAVWLAAARSAPPASLLLLAQEPEAEVRRAAARWALPAALMTFAADPDPLVRLVAAERMAPRASRANPRP
;
A
#
# COMPACT_ATOMS: atom_id res chain seq x y z
N MET A 1 19.29 -44.74 -5.63
CA MET A 1 19.15 -43.68 -4.60
C MET A 1 19.63 -42.37 -5.23
N ALA A 2 18.73 -41.65 -5.90
CA ALA A 2 19.07 -40.40 -6.57
C ALA A 2 19.36 -39.33 -5.52
N GLY A 3 20.61 -38.89 -5.43
CA GLY A 3 20.99 -37.71 -4.66
C GLY A 3 20.35 -36.50 -5.32
N GLY A 4 19.30 -35.98 -4.69
CA GLY A 4 18.74 -34.67 -5.04
C GLY A 4 19.84 -33.65 -4.82
N VAL A 5 20.37 -33.08 -5.89
CA VAL A 5 21.18 -31.88 -5.84
C VAL A 5 20.24 -30.81 -5.27
N GLU A 6 20.38 -30.53 -3.99
CA GLU A 6 19.66 -29.44 -3.34
C GLU A 6 20.15 -28.17 -4.03
N GLU A 7 19.34 -27.65 -4.97
CA GLU A 7 19.66 -26.42 -5.71
C GLU A 7 19.99 -25.34 -4.69
N VAL A 8 21.26 -24.96 -4.62
CA VAL A 8 21.71 -23.84 -3.79
C VAL A 8 20.88 -22.65 -4.25
N PRO A 9 20.02 -22.08 -3.38
CA PRO A 9 19.11 -21.03 -3.80
C PRO A 9 19.95 -19.89 -4.34
N GLU A 10 19.74 -19.52 -5.60
CA GLU A 10 20.41 -18.39 -6.23
C GLU A 10 20.37 -17.18 -5.29
N ALA A 11 21.53 -16.80 -4.76
CA ALA A 11 21.71 -15.74 -3.76
C ALA A 11 22.57 -14.64 -4.40
N LEU A 12 21.88 -13.68 -5.03
CA LEU A 12 22.50 -12.55 -5.73
C LEU A 12 22.11 -11.24 -5.06
N ASP A 13 23.01 -10.28 -5.09
CA ASP A 13 22.73 -8.89 -4.74
C ASP A 13 21.92 -8.17 -5.84
N TRP A 14 21.50 -6.94 -5.55
CA TRP A 14 20.72 -6.12 -6.49
C TRP A 14 21.51 -5.70 -7.74
N GLN A 15 22.82 -5.93 -7.77
CA GLN A 15 23.69 -5.73 -8.93
C GLN A 15 23.94 -7.05 -9.69
N GLY A 16 23.36 -8.17 -9.25
CA GLY A 16 23.50 -9.48 -9.87
C GLY A 16 24.76 -10.25 -9.44
N ARG A 17 25.47 -9.81 -8.41
CA ARG A 17 26.69 -10.47 -7.90
C ARG A 17 26.36 -11.51 -6.85
N SER A 18 27.08 -12.63 -6.88
CA SER A 18 26.90 -13.70 -5.89
C SER A 18 27.22 -13.25 -4.48
N LEU A 19 26.32 -13.56 -3.56
CA LEU A 19 26.46 -13.24 -2.14
C LEU A 19 27.31 -14.30 -1.42
N ARG A 20 28.17 -13.82 -0.54
CA ARG A 20 28.97 -14.67 0.36
C ARG A 20 28.87 -14.13 1.79
N CYS A 21 28.63 -15.01 2.75
CA CYS A 21 28.53 -14.64 4.17
C CYS A 21 29.85 -14.10 4.73
N GLN A 22 31.00 -14.53 4.18
CA GLN A 22 32.35 -14.12 4.60
C GLN A 22 32.61 -12.62 4.40
N ASP A 23 31.90 -11.98 3.46
CA ASP A 23 32.05 -10.56 3.14
C ASP A 23 30.93 -9.71 3.80
N CYS A 24 30.10 -10.32 4.65
CA CYS A 24 28.92 -9.68 5.24
C CYS A 24 29.23 -9.05 6.59
N PRO A 25 28.80 -7.80 6.87
CA PRO A 25 28.98 -7.16 8.18
C PRO A 25 28.20 -7.84 9.32
N HIS A 26 27.38 -8.85 9.02
CA HIS A 26 26.48 -9.55 9.95
C HIS A 26 26.84 -11.02 10.13
N GLU A 27 28.12 -11.37 10.03
CA GLU A 27 28.57 -12.76 10.20
C GLU A 27 28.08 -13.36 11.53
N ASP A 28 28.16 -12.60 12.63
CA ASP A 28 27.70 -13.01 13.96
C ASP A 28 26.20 -13.37 14.02
N LEU A 29 25.37 -12.76 13.17
CA LEU A 29 23.93 -13.05 13.12
C LEU A 29 23.63 -14.42 12.51
N GLN A 30 24.51 -14.92 11.64
CA GLN A 30 24.36 -16.24 11.06
C GLN A 30 24.51 -17.31 12.14
N ALA A 31 25.52 -17.19 13.01
CA ALA A 31 25.73 -18.11 14.14
C ALA A 31 24.53 -18.15 15.10
N GLN A 32 23.79 -17.04 15.21
CA GLN A 32 22.59 -16.91 16.04
C GLN A 32 21.30 -17.36 15.33
N GLY A 33 21.38 -17.83 14.07
CA GLY A 33 20.21 -18.21 13.26
C GLY A 33 19.32 -17.04 12.84
N ARG A 34 19.80 -15.80 13.02
CA ARG A 34 19.07 -14.55 12.73
C ARG A 34 19.15 -14.15 11.25
N CYS A 35 20.09 -14.74 10.50
CA CYS A 35 20.29 -14.60 9.06
C CYS A 35 20.49 -15.98 8.41
N ASP A 36 20.06 -16.16 7.16
CA ASP A 36 20.21 -17.42 6.42
C ASP A 36 20.30 -17.15 4.91
N LEU A 37 21.44 -17.46 4.29
CA LEU A 37 21.69 -17.14 2.88
C LEU A 37 20.68 -17.86 1.97
N GLY A 38 20.08 -17.12 1.04
CA GLY A 38 19.01 -17.66 0.18
C GLY A 38 17.64 -17.79 0.85
N ARG A 39 17.51 -17.46 2.15
CA ARG A 39 16.21 -17.43 2.87
C ARG A 39 15.91 -16.10 3.55
N ALA A 40 16.85 -15.53 4.30
CA ALA A 40 16.72 -14.27 5.03
C ALA A 40 18.07 -13.55 5.00
N CYS A 41 18.26 -12.64 4.04
CA CYS A 41 19.50 -11.91 3.86
C CYS A 41 19.18 -10.47 3.45
N MET A 42 19.81 -9.49 4.11
CA MET A 42 19.65 -8.07 3.78
C MET A 42 20.25 -7.71 2.41
N LEU A 43 21.29 -8.41 1.96
CA LEU A 43 22.03 -8.12 0.72
C LEU A 43 21.36 -8.75 -0.50
N ASP A 44 20.29 -9.52 -0.31
CA ASP A 44 19.61 -10.20 -1.40
C ASP A 44 18.82 -9.23 -2.29
N ARG A 45 18.78 -9.48 -3.59
CA ARG A 45 17.93 -8.71 -4.52
C ARG A 45 16.44 -8.95 -4.34
N ARG A 46 16.04 -10.06 -3.72
CA ARG A 46 14.63 -10.43 -3.57
C ARG A 46 14.09 -9.80 -2.29
N GLY A 47 13.19 -8.81 -2.42
CA GLY A 47 12.57 -8.14 -1.27
C GLY A 47 11.98 -9.06 -0.21
N LYS A 48 11.41 -10.22 -0.58
CA LYS A 48 10.90 -11.20 0.41
C LYS A 48 11.97 -11.72 1.38
N ARG A 49 13.22 -11.85 0.93
CA ARG A 49 14.35 -12.32 1.76
C ARG A 49 14.88 -11.18 2.63
N ILE A 50 14.93 -9.96 2.09
CA ILE A 50 15.28 -8.75 2.84
C ILE A 50 14.24 -8.47 3.94
N ASP A 51 12.94 -8.58 3.62
CA ASP A 51 11.84 -8.38 4.56
C ASP A 51 11.89 -9.40 5.70
N ARG A 52 12.20 -10.66 5.38
CA ARG A 52 12.40 -11.71 6.39
C ARG A 52 13.61 -11.43 7.27
N PHE A 53 14.70 -10.90 6.71
CA PHE A 53 15.86 -10.48 7.48
C PHE A 53 15.48 -9.39 8.49
N PHE A 54 14.84 -8.29 8.05
CA PHE A 54 14.46 -7.21 8.96
C PHE A 54 13.36 -7.61 9.96
N SER A 55 12.47 -8.54 9.58
CA SER A 55 11.48 -9.09 10.53
C SER A 55 12.13 -9.86 11.69
N ARG A 56 13.29 -10.50 11.45
CA ARG A 56 14.09 -11.18 12.48
C ARG A 56 15.04 -10.22 13.22
N ASN A 57 15.35 -9.07 12.61
CA ASN A 57 16.36 -8.12 13.08
C ASN A 57 15.84 -6.67 12.99
N PRO A 58 14.73 -6.32 13.67
CA PRO A 58 14.15 -4.99 13.58
C PRO A 58 15.06 -3.91 14.18
N ASP A 59 15.93 -4.28 15.11
CA ASP A 59 17.00 -3.47 15.72
C ASP A 59 17.98 -2.91 14.67
N LEU A 60 18.22 -3.66 13.59
CA LEU A 60 19.16 -3.24 12.53
C LEU A 60 18.52 -2.33 11.49
N ALA A 61 17.19 -2.29 11.39
CA ALA A 61 16.50 -1.57 10.33
C ALA A 61 16.90 -0.09 10.25
N ALA A 62 17.13 0.57 11.39
CA ALA A 62 17.53 1.97 11.45
C ALA A 62 18.85 2.26 10.71
N ALA A 63 19.79 1.31 10.70
CA ALA A 63 21.10 1.46 10.04
C ALA A 63 21.01 1.42 8.51
N TYR A 64 19.89 0.93 7.96
CA TYR A 64 19.70 0.70 6.53
C TYR A 64 18.78 1.71 5.85
N LEU A 65 18.36 2.76 6.56
CA LEU A 65 17.47 3.79 6.00
C LEU A 65 18.17 4.65 4.93
N GLU A 66 19.50 4.64 4.83
CA GLU A 66 20.27 5.41 3.83
C GLU A 66 20.93 4.48 2.79
N HIS A 67 20.51 3.22 2.72
CA HIS A 67 21.10 2.24 1.81
C HIS A 67 20.91 2.67 0.35
N PRO A 68 21.91 2.48 -0.55
CA PRO A 68 21.81 2.90 -1.95
C PRO A 68 20.67 2.19 -2.70
N TYR A 69 20.44 0.92 -2.39
CA TYR A 69 19.31 0.18 -2.97
C TYR A 69 18.00 0.52 -2.27
N PHE A 70 17.04 1.03 -3.04
CA PHE A 70 15.77 1.54 -2.52
C PHE A 70 14.91 0.46 -1.86
N GLU A 71 14.92 -0.78 -2.35
CA GLU A 71 14.11 -1.86 -1.79
C GLU A 71 14.55 -2.18 -0.35
N VAL A 72 15.87 -2.08 -0.07
CA VAL A 72 16.41 -2.16 1.28
C VAL A 72 15.92 -0.98 2.14
N ARG A 73 15.92 0.25 1.63
CA ARG A 73 15.36 1.41 2.36
C ARG A 73 13.87 1.24 2.65
N THR A 74 13.08 0.79 1.67
CA THR A 74 11.65 0.51 1.81
C THR A 74 11.41 -0.52 2.92
N LEU A 75 12.14 -1.63 2.89
CA LEU A 75 11.96 -2.71 3.86
C LEU A 75 12.55 -2.36 5.24
N ALA A 76 13.65 -1.61 5.28
CA ALA A 76 14.14 -1.02 6.52
C ALA A 76 13.10 -0.07 7.13
N ALA A 77 12.49 0.81 6.33
CA ALA A 77 11.44 1.72 6.79
C ALA A 77 10.20 0.98 7.31
N LYS A 78 9.87 -0.18 6.72
CA LYS A 78 8.79 -1.05 7.20
C LYS A 78 9.01 -1.55 8.63
N HIS A 79 10.25 -1.78 9.06
CA HIS A 79 10.58 -2.35 10.37
C HIS A 79 11.16 -1.34 11.37
N ALA A 80 11.76 -0.24 10.90
CA ALA A 80 12.38 0.77 11.75
C ALA A 80 11.37 1.50 12.66
N SER A 81 11.90 2.16 13.70
CA SER A 81 11.10 3.07 14.54
C SER A 81 10.51 4.20 13.70
N VAL A 82 9.22 4.47 13.90
CA VAL A 82 8.49 5.54 13.18
C VAL A 82 9.12 6.92 13.37
N ILE A 83 9.82 7.13 14.49
CA ILE A 83 10.50 8.39 14.82
C ILE A 83 11.56 8.72 13.78
N LEU A 84 12.19 7.70 13.18
CA LEU A 84 13.27 7.85 12.20
C LEU A 84 12.78 8.03 10.77
N LEU A 85 11.48 7.85 10.48
CA LEU A 85 10.97 7.84 9.10
C LEU A 85 10.77 9.23 8.51
N GLY A 86 10.82 10.29 9.34
CA GLY A 86 10.66 11.66 8.87
C GLY A 86 11.66 12.06 7.77
N ARG A 87 12.91 11.55 7.84
CA ARG A 87 13.96 11.83 6.84
C ARG A 87 13.71 11.18 5.48
N LEU A 88 12.88 10.15 5.41
CA LEU A 88 12.55 9.44 4.16
C LEU A 88 11.28 9.97 3.50
N ARG A 89 10.66 11.01 4.07
CA ARG A 89 9.46 11.62 3.49
C ARG A 89 9.69 12.10 2.07
N ASP A 90 10.87 12.63 1.81
CA ASP A 90 11.25 13.25 0.55
C ASP A 90 12.25 12.34 -0.22
N ASP A 91 12.25 11.03 0.06
CA ASP A 91 13.08 10.05 -0.67
C ASP A 91 12.79 10.10 -2.17
N LEU A 92 13.82 9.95 -3.00
CA LEU A 92 13.69 9.98 -4.46
C LEU A 92 12.74 8.89 -4.97
N GLU A 93 12.76 7.73 -4.31
CA GLU A 93 12.02 6.55 -4.74
C GLU A 93 10.65 6.51 -4.10
N SER A 94 9.61 6.49 -4.93
CA SER A 94 8.24 6.58 -4.44
C SER A 94 7.81 5.35 -3.65
N GLU A 95 8.42 4.19 -3.86
CA GLU A 95 8.15 3.00 -3.03
C GLU A 95 8.59 3.20 -1.57
N VAL A 96 9.70 3.92 -1.35
CA VAL A 96 10.12 4.31 -0.01
C VAL A 96 9.10 5.30 0.57
N ARG A 97 8.72 6.32 -0.20
CA ARG A 97 7.70 7.31 0.23
C ARG A 97 6.35 6.67 0.52
N VAL A 98 5.93 5.64 -0.22
CA VAL A 98 4.72 4.84 0.05
C VAL A 98 4.82 4.19 1.43
N MET A 99 5.93 3.51 1.74
CA MET A 99 6.12 2.89 3.05
C MET A 99 6.12 3.94 4.18
N VAL A 100 6.74 5.08 3.95
CA VAL A 100 6.74 6.21 4.88
C VAL A 100 5.33 6.75 5.10
N ALA A 101 4.55 6.95 4.03
CA ALA A 101 3.15 7.37 4.11
C ALA A 101 2.28 6.35 4.85
N LEU A 102 2.57 5.05 4.74
CA LEU A 102 1.87 4.00 5.47
C LEU A 102 2.20 3.99 6.97
N ARG A 103 3.42 4.39 7.35
CA ARG A 103 3.92 4.22 8.72
C ARG A 103 4.00 5.49 9.57
N LEU A 104 4.16 6.68 8.98
CA LEU A 104 4.25 7.94 9.72
C LEU A 104 3.01 8.19 10.59
N PRO A 105 3.07 8.97 11.68
CA PRO A 105 1.86 9.41 12.37
C PRO A 105 0.93 10.13 11.40
N LEU A 106 -0.39 9.89 11.49
CA LEU A 106 -1.36 10.39 10.51
C LEU A 106 -1.27 11.91 10.28
N ALA A 107 -1.03 12.67 11.36
CA ALA A 107 -0.83 14.12 11.29
C ALA A 107 0.31 14.53 10.35
N ARG A 108 1.39 13.73 10.28
CA ARG A 108 2.52 13.97 9.37
C ARG A 108 2.27 13.38 7.97
N ALA A 109 1.70 12.19 7.89
CA ALA A 109 1.40 11.52 6.62
C ALA A 109 0.41 12.33 5.76
N ARG A 110 -0.49 13.10 6.39
CA ARG A 110 -1.47 13.95 5.70
C ARG A 110 -0.84 14.96 4.74
N ALA A 111 0.37 15.43 5.02
CA ALA A 111 1.08 16.36 4.12
C ALA A 111 1.49 15.69 2.79
N MET A 112 1.65 14.37 2.77
CA MET A 112 2.04 13.59 1.60
C MET A 112 0.87 13.30 0.64
N ARG A 113 -0.33 13.82 0.92
CA ARG A 113 -1.52 13.67 0.05
C ARG A 113 -1.40 14.41 -1.30
N SER A 114 -0.38 15.25 -1.43
CA SER A 114 -0.08 16.05 -2.62
C SER A 114 1.27 15.64 -3.22
N ASP A 115 1.70 14.40 -2.96
CA ASP A 115 2.90 13.82 -3.58
C ASP A 115 2.70 13.71 -5.10
N LEU A 116 3.80 13.75 -5.84
CA LEU A 116 3.77 13.63 -7.30
C LEU A 116 3.46 12.20 -7.76
N ASP A 117 3.77 11.18 -6.96
CA ASP A 117 3.45 9.79 -7.27
C ASP A 117 2.09 9.40 -6.66
N ARG A 118 1.13 9.06 -7.54
CA ARG A 118 -0.22 8.61 -7.16
C ARG A 118 -0.23 7.51 -6.11
N ARG A 119 0.76 6.61 -6.08
CA ARG A 119 0.83 5.50 -5.10
C ARG A 119 1.01 6.04 -3.69
N VAL A 120 1.74 7.13 -3.52
CA VAL A 120 1.90 7.82 -2.23
C VAL A 120 0.58 8.45 -1.82
N CYS A 121 -0.09 9.18 -2.72
CA CYS A 121 -1.42 9.74 -2.47
C CYS A 121 -2.44 8.66 -2.07
N MET A 122 -2.45 7.52 -2.79
CA MET A 122 -3.28 6.36 -2.46
C MET A 122 -2.93 5.74 -1.09
N ALA A 123 -1.66 5.68 -0.71
CA ALA A 123 -1.22 5.21 0.60
C ALA A 123 -1.70 6.14 1.73
N VAL A 124 -1.70 7.45 1.49
CA VAL A 124 -2.28 8.43 2.42
C VAL A 124 -3.79 8.28 2.48
N ALA A 125 -4.47 8.11 1.34
CA ALA A 125 -5.91 7.89 1.26
C ALA A 125 -6.37 6.67 2.08
N GLN A 126 -5.60 5.58 2.07
CA GLN A 126 -5.87 4.37 2.87
C GLN A 126 -5.91 4.63 4.38
N ARG A 127 -5.31 5.73 4.84
CA ARG A 127 -5.18 6.06 6.27
C ARG A 127 -6.04 7.23 6.72
N LEU A 128 -6.48 8.05 5.77
CA LEU A 128 -7.38 9.15 6.05
C LEU A 128 -8.83 8.65 6.18
N SER A 129 -9.64 9.45 6.84
CA SER A 129 -11.07 9.20 7.00
C SER A 129 -11.85 10.51 7.01
N GLY A 130 -13.15 10.42 6.72
CA GLY A 130 -14.05 11.56 6.75
C GLY A 130 -13.56 12.73 5.89
N GLY A 131 -13.72 13.96 6.39
CA GLY A 131 -13.38 15.18 5.64
C GLY A 131 -11.92 15.27 5.17
N GLY A 132 -11.01 14.47 5.73
CA GLY A 132 -9.62 14.39 5.27
C GLY A 132 -9.46 13.88 3.83
N LEU A 133 -10.42 13.09 3.35
CA LEU A 133 -10.42 12.48 2.01
C LEU A 133 -11.01 13.38 0.92
N VAL A 134 -11.79 14.41 1.29
CA VAL A 134 -12.44 15.29 0.30
C VAL A 134 -11.44 15.95 -0.65
N PRO A 135 -10.28 16.48 -0.20
CA PRO A 135 -9.29 17.04 -1.12
C PRO A 135 -8.72 16.05 -2.14
N LEU A 136 -8.71 14.74 -1.82
CA LEU A 136 -8.21 13.69 -2.72
C LEU A 136 -9.21 13.30 -3.81
N LEU A 137 -10.47 13.76 -3.71
CA LEU A 137 -11.47 13.58 -4.77
C LEU A 137 -11.26 14.52 -5.96
N GLY A 138 -10.36 15.50 -5.85
CA GLY A 138 -9.95 16.42 -6.92
C GLY A 138 -8.48 16.25 -7.33
N ASP A 139 -7.87 15.11 -7.01
CA ASP A 139 -6.51 14.77 -7.46
C ASP A 139 -6.45 14.68 -9.01
N PRO A 140 -5.32 14.95 -9.68
CA PRO A 140 -5.25 14.75 -11.14
C PRO A 140 -5.37 13.27 -11.58
N ASP A 141 -5.13 12.30 -10.68
CA ASP A 141 -5.16 10.88 -10.99
C ASP A 141 -6.42 10.19 -10.43
N TYR A 142 -7.26 9.66 -11.32
CA TYR A 142 -8.51 9.00 -10.94
C TYR A 142 -8.32 7.77 -10.03
N ALA A 143 -7.15 7.12 -10.03
CA ALA A 143 -6.88 6.01 -9.12
C ALA A 143 -6.85 6.49 -7.64
N VAL A 144 -6.47 7.74 -7.41
CA VAL A 144 -6.54 8.39 -6.10
C VAL A 144 -8.00 8.66 -5.72
N TRP A 145 -8.85 9.05 -6.66
CA TRP A 145 -10.29 9.22 -6.42
C TRP A 145 -10.93 7.91 -5.99
N LEU A 146 -10.62 6.81 -6.70
CA LEU A 146 -11.10 5.47 -6.35
C LEU A 146 -10.63 5.03 -4.97
N ALA A 147 -9.40 5.40 -4.59
CA ALA A 147 -8.87 5.13 -3.26
C ALA A 147 -9.63 5.93 -2.18
N ALA A 148 -9.87 7.21 -2.41
CA ALA A 148 -10.55 8.10 -1.47
C ALA A 148 -12.05 7.80 -1.34
N ALA A 149 -12.73 7.51 -2.46
CA ALA A 149 -14.18 7.30 -2.51
C ALA A 149 -14.67 6.17 -1.59
N ARG A 150 -13.82 5.18 -1.28
CA ARG A 150 -14.14 4.07 -0.37
C ARG A 150 -14.46 4.50 1.05
N SER A 151 -13.86 5.58 1.53
CA SER A 151 -13.99 6.03 2.94
C SER A 151 -14.32 7.51 3.08
N ALA A 152 -14.48 8.22 1.97
CA ALA A 152 -14.91 9.61 1.97
C ALA A 152 -16.33 9.75 2.53
N PRO A 153 -16.70 10.91 3.09
CA PRO A 153 -18.05 11.16 3.56
C PRO A 153 -19.06 10.85 2.45
N PRO A 154 -20.11 10.04 2.70
CA PRO A 154 -21.08 9.69 1.67
C PRO A 154 -21.69 10.90 0.94
N ALA A 155 -21.83 12.04 1.63
CA ALA A 155 -22.31 13.28 1.07
C ALA A 155 -21.37 13.89 0.02
N SER A 156 -20.04 13.73 0.18
CA SER A 156 -19.06 14.30 -0.76
C SER A 156 -18.93 13.48 -2.05
N LEU A 157 -19.47 12.26 -2.10
CA LEU A 157 -19.36 11.41 -3.29
C LEU A 157 -20.22 11.90 -4.46
N LEU A 158 -21.17 12.81 -4.21
CA LEU A 158 -21.89 13.48 -5.28
C LEU A 158 -20.96 14.34 -6.16
N LEU A 159 -19.81 14.79 -5.62
CA LEU A 159 -18.78 15.48 -6.41
C LEU A 159 -18.28 14.63 -7.58
N LEU A 160 -18.28 13.30 -7.41
CA LEU A 160 -17.79 12.37 -8.43
C LEU A 160 -18.85 11.99 -9.47
N ALA A 161 -20.09 12.50 -9.36
CA ALA A 161 -21.19 12.04 -10.19
C ALA A 161 -21.06 12.43 -11.67
N GLN A 162 -20.24 13.45 -11.98
CA GLN A 162 -20.05 13.97 -13.33
C GLN A 162 -18.66 13.70 -13.90
N GLU A 163 -17.82 12.97 -13.17
CA GLU A 163 -16.46 12.67 -13.61
C GLU A 163 -16.47 11.76 -14.85
N PRO A 164 -15.54 11.95 -15.81
CA PRO A 164 -15.59 11.26 -17.09
C PRO A 164 -15.44 9.74 -16.97
N GLU A 165 -14.66 9.26 -15.99
CA GLU A 165 -14.42 7.84 -15.78
C GLU A 165 -15.63 7.14 -15.15
N ALA A 166 -16.29 6.25 -15.90
CA ALA A 166 -17.40 5.46 -15.40
C ALA A 166 -17.05 4.64 -14.15
N GLU A 167 -15.79 4.20 -14.00
CA GLU A 167 -15.35 3.47 -12.81
C GLU A 167 -15.42 4.33 -11.54
N VAL A 168 -15.11 5.63 -11.65
CA VAL A 168 -15.17 6.60 -10.56
C VAL A 168 -16.62 6.85 -10.16
N ARG A 169 -17.48 7.14 -11.14
CA ARG A 169 -18.93 7.31 -10.92
C ARG A 169 -19.55 6.07 -10.28
N ARG A 170 -19.13 4.87 -10.74
CA ARG A 170 -19.55 3.59 -10.17
C ARG A 170 -19.08 3.43 -8.72
N ALA A 171 -17.84 3.80 -8.40
CA ALA A 171 -17.33 3.77 -7.03
C ALA A 171 -18.10 4.73 -6.12
N ALA A 172 -18.42 5.94 -6.61
CA ALA A 172 -19.25 6.90 -5.91
C ALA A 172 -20.66 6.35 -5.65
N ALA A 173 -21.30 5.76 -6.66
CA ALA A 173 -22.62 5.14 -6.55
C ALA A 173 -22.66 4.04 -5.47
N ARG A 174 -21.56 3.32 -5.21
CA ARG A 174 -21.50 2.28 -4.15
C ARG A 174 -21.61 2.83 -2.74
N TRP A 175 -21.08 4.04 -2.50
CA TRP A 175 -20.89 4.57 -1.15
C TRP A 175 -21.68 5.86 -0.87
N ALA A 176 -22.25 6.49 -1.89
CA ALA A 176 -23.04 7.72 -1.77
C ALA A 176 -24.25 7.56 -0.84
N LEU A 177 -24.79 8.68 -0.37
CA LEU A 177 -26.04 8.68 0.40
C LEU A 177 -27.20 8.08 -0.42
N PRO A 178 -28.17 7.38 0.23
CA PRO A 178 -29.34 6.86 -0.47
C PRO A 178 -30.09 7.92 -1.29
N ALA A 179 -30.21 9.15 -0.75
CA ALA A 179 -30.85 10.27 -1.44
C ALA A 179 -30.15 10.69 -2.74
N ALA A 180 -28.85 10.38 -2.90
CA ALA A 180 -28.08 10.68 -4.10
C ALA A 180 -28.14 9.57 -5.17
N LEU A 181 -28.71 8.40 -4.86
CA LEU A 181 -28.74 7.25 -5.78
C LEU A 181 -29.55 7.54 -7.06
N MET A 182 -30.56 8.41 -6.99
CA MET A 182 -31.32 8.84 -8.16
C MET A 182 -30.45 9.49 -9.23
N THR A 183 -29.40 10.23 -8.84
CA THR A 183 -28.45 10.82 -9.78
C THR A 183 -27.71 9.72 -10.56
N PHE A 184 -27.24 8.68 -9.87
CA PHE A 184 -26.52 7.56 -10.49
C PHE A 184 -27.44 6.60 -11.25
N ALA A 185 -28.73 6.53 -10.91
CA ALA A 185 -29.71 5.74 -11.65
C ALA A 185 -29.95 6.24 -13.08
N ALA A 186 -29.65 7.52 -13.33
CA ALA A 186 -29.73 8.15 -14.65
C ALA A 186 -28.37 8.18 -15.39
N ASP A 187 -27.33 7.54 -14.88
CA ASP A 187 -25.98 7.57 -15.48
C ASP A 187 -25.99 6.96 -16.90
N PRO A 188 -25.23 7.52 -17.86
CA PRO A 188 -25.10 6.93 -19.19
C PRO A 188 -24.50 5.51 -19.17
N ASP A 189 -23.64 5.20 -18.20
CA ASP A 189 -23.00 3.89 -18.07
C ASP A 189 -23.93 2.86 -17.40
N PRO A 190 -24.18 1.70 -18.02
CA PRO A 190 -25.09 0.69 -17.49
C PRO A 190 -24.62 0.06 -16.18
N LEU A 191 -23.31 -0.02 -15.91
CA LEU A 191 -22.78 -0.60 -14.68
C LEU A 191 -22.93 0.37 -13.50
N VAL A 192 -22.89 1.68 -13.75
CA VAL A 192 -23.23 2.69 -12.72
C VAL A 192 -24.71 2.58 -12.36
N ARG A 193 -25.59 2.52 -13.36
CA ARG A 193 -27.04 2.33 -13.15
C ARG A 193 -27.36 1.05 -12.39
N LEU A 194 -26.68 -0.05 -12.71
CA LEU A 194 -26.83 -1.33 -12.02
C LEU A 194 -26.52 -1.19 -10.53
N VAL A 195 -25.37 -0.61 -10.18
CA VAL A 195 -24.98 -0.39 -8.77
C VAL A 195 -26.00 0.49 -8.04
N ALA A 196 -26.50 1.55 -8.68
CA ALA A 196 -27.51 2.41 -8.09
C ALA A 196 -28.82 1.64 -7.82
N ALA A 197 -29.30 0.88 -8.82
CA ALA A 197 -30.51 0.06 -8.70
C ALA A 197 -30.37 -1.01 -7.60
N GLU A 198 -29.25 -1.72 -7.52
CA GLU A 198 -28.97 -2.71 -6.48
C GLU A 198 -29.02 -2.11 -5.07
N ARG A 199 -28.55 -0.87 -4.90
CA ARG A 199 -28.60 -0.17 -3.60
C ARG A 199 -29.95 0.41 -3.26
N MET A 200 -30.76 0.76 -4.26
CA MET A 200 -32.13 1.25 -4.09
C MET A 200 -33.12 0.12 -3.82
N ALA A 201 -32.82 -1.09 -4.29
CA ALA A 201 -33.66 -2.25 -4.05
C ALA A 201 -33.87 -2.44 -2.52
N PRO A 202 -35.10 -2.70 -2.08
CA PRO A 202 -35.35 -3.00 -0.68
C PRO A 202 -34.47 -4.18 -0.29
N ARG A 203 -33.69 -4.03 0.79
CA ARG A 203 -32.93 -5.15 1.35
C ARG A 203 -33.94 -6.23 1.68
N ALA A 204 -33.98 -7.29 0.87
CA ALA A 204 -34.80 -8.44 1.16
C ALA A 204 -34.41 -8.87 2.59
N SER A 205 -35.33 -8.67 3.53
CA SER A 205 -35.18 -9.22 4.86
C SER A 205 -34.89 -10.70 4.65
N ARG A 206 -33.75 -11.19 5.13
CA ARG A 206 -33.56 -12.62 5.34
C ARG A 206 -34.58 -13.02 6.41
N ALA A 207 -35.84 -13.16 6.00
CA ALA A 207 -36.86 -13.84 6.76
C ALA A 207 -36.33 -15.26 6.86
N ASN A 208 -35.78 -15.57 8.03
CA ASN A 208 -35.39 -16.91 8.41
C ASN A 208 -36.66 -17.76 8.40
N PRO A 209 -36.87 -18.69 7.45
CA PRO A 209 -37.96 -19.62 7.61
C PRO A 209 -37.48 -20.65 8.63
N ARG A 210 -37.97 -20.55 9.86
CA ARG A 210 -37.95 -21.67 10.80
C ARG A 210 -39.23 -21.69 11.62
N PRO A 211 -39.71 -22.87 12.02
CA PRO A 211 -39.47 -24.22 11.48
C PRO A 211 -40.55 -24.67 10.48
#